data_AF-A0A4Y6UWU9-F1
#
_entry.id   AF-A0A4Y6UWU9-F1
#
_cell.length_a   1.000
_cell.length_b   1.000
_cell.length_c   1.000
_cell.angle_alpha   90.00
_cell.angle_beta   90.00
_cell.angle_gamma   90.00
#
_symmetry.space_group_name_H-M   'P 1'
#
loop_
_entity.id
_entity.type
_entity.pdbx_description
1 polymer ?
#
loop_
_entity_poly.entity_id
_entity_poly.type
_entity_poly.pdbx_seq_one_letter_code
_entity_poly.pdbx_strand_id
1 'polypeptide(L)'
;MNPTTFPIILLGNTLLLLLLNFVVADLIVTGADRRRLTDVPRLKRYVYGITLLAIALLLGLLGLRLPPASFDLIAFALVLLTGLSIMALEKKYLPHTRRHVVTLCWIGGMCLLSGLYGWVTYA
;
A
#
# COMPACT_ATOMS: atom_id res chain seq x y z
N MET A 1 -18.72 -8.18 20.11
CA MET A 1 -17.41 -8.27 19.43
C MET A 1 -17.14 -9.74 19.14
N ASN A 2 -17.05 -10.10 17.86
CA ASN A 2 -16.88 -11.49 17.46
C ASN A 2 -15.39 -11.87 17.63
N PRO A 3 -15.02 -12.82 18.51
CA PRO A 3 -13.63 -13.15 18.82
C PRO A 3 -12.89 -13.89 17.71
N THR A 4 -13.57 -14.19 16.59
CA THR A 4 -13.06 -14.93 15.43
C THR A 4 -12.64 -14.06 14.26
N THR A 5 -12.63 -12.72 14.41
CA THR A 5 -11.90 -11.85 13.48
C THR A 5 -10.41 -12.08 13.70
N PHE A 6 -9.91 -13.19 13.17
CA PHE A 6 -8.55 -13.30 12.65
C PHE A 6 -8.26 -12.00 11.90
N PRO A 7 -7.03 -11.44 11.92
CA PRO A 7 -6.77 -10.15 11.30
C PRO A 7 -6.78 -10.31 9.77
N ILE A 8 -7.95 -10.57 9.18
CA ILE A 8 -8.28 -10.59 7.76
C ILE A 8 -7.84 -9.27 7.14
N ILE A 9 -7.87 -8.19 7.92
CA ILE A 9 -7.41 -6.87 7.53
C ILE A 9 -5.90 -6.81 7.44
N LEU A 10 -5.15 -7.42 8.37
CA LEU A 10 -3.70 -7.48 8.26
C LEU A 10 -3.29 -8.37 7.09
N LEU A 11 -3.88 -9.55 6.97
CA LEU A 11 -3.59 -10.51 5.90
C LEU A 11 -4.00 -9.93 4.54
N GLY A 12 -5.14 -9.24 4.51
CA GLY A 12 -5.63 -8.46 3.37
C GLY A 12 -4.68 -7.32 3.02
N ASN A 13 -4.30 -6.47 3.98
CA ASN A 13 -3.38 -5.35 3.76
C ASN A 13 -1.96 -5.80 3.36
N THR A 14 -1.47 -6.92 3.90
CA THR A 14 -0.17 -7.49 3.49
C THR A 14 -0.22 -8.12 2.11
N LEU A 15 -1.26 -8.93 1.80
CA LEU A 15 -1.50 -9.43 0.44
C LEU A 15 -1.59 -8.28 -0.56
N LEU A 16 -2.23 -7.21 -0.15
CA LEU A 16 -2.53 -6.08 -0.99
C LEU A 16 -1.29 -5.19 -1.19
N LEU A 17 -0.43 -5.02 -0.19
CA LEU A 17 0.92 -4.44 -0.35
C LEU A 17 1.81 -5.29 -1.26
N LEU A 18 1.72 -6.62 -1.18
CA LEU A 18 2.44 -7.53 -2.07
C LEU A 18 1.93 -7.41 -3.51
N LEU A 19 0.61 -7.37 -3.70
CA LEU A 19 -0.04 -7.12 -4.99
C LEU A 19 0.35 -5.75 -5.56
N LEU A 20 0.41 -4.72 -4.73
CA LEU A 20 0.85 -3.37 -5.11
C LEU A 20 2.30 -3.42 -5.60
N ASN A 21 3.18 -4.10 -4.88
CA ASN A 21 4.59 -4.23 -5.27
C ASN A 21 4.74 -4.98 -6.61
N PHE A 22 3.97 -6.04 -6.84
CA PHE A 22 3.97 -6.77 -8.11
C PHE A 22 3.35 -5.96 -9.26
N VAL A 23 2.16 -5.40 -9.05
CA VAL A 23 1.38 -4.72 -10.10
C VAL A 23 1.97 -3.36 -10.47
N VAL A 24 2.38 -2.56 -9.48
CA VAL A 24 2.97 -1.24 -9.75
C VAL A 24 4.35 -1.39 -10.37
N ALA A 25 5.17 -2.35 -9.93
CA ALA A 25 6.51 -2.55 -10.50
C ALA A 25 6.48 -3.11 -11.94
N ASP A 26 5.57 -4.06 -12.25
CA ASP A 26 5.61 -4.81 -13.51
C ASP A 26 4.56 -4.40 -14.55
N LEU A 27 3.37 -3.94 -14.15
CA LEU A 27 2.22 -3.82 -15.07
C LEU A 27 1.88 -2.38 -15.49
N ILE A 28 2.22 -1.36 -14.71
CA ILE A 28 1.83 0.02 -15.05
C ILE A 28 2.85 0.59 -16.05
N VAL A 29 2.65 0.34 -17.35
CA VAL A 29 3.36 1.05 -18.45
C VAL A 29 2.40 2.02 -19.11
N THR A 30 2.23 3.21 -18.54
CA THR A 30 1.36 4.27 -19.09
C THR A 30 2.10 5.60 -19.28
N GLY A 31 2.32 5.98 -20.55
CA GLY A 31 2.98 7.22 -20.96
C GLY A 31 3.71 7.10 -22.30
N ALA A 32 4.14 8.23 -22.88
CA ALA A 32 4.97 8.26 -24.09
C ALA A 32 6.35 7.61 -23.85
N ASP A 33 6.82 7.63 -22.60
CA ASP A 33 8.00 6.92 -22.14
C ASP A 33 7.60 5.51 -21.66
N ARG A 34 8.00 4.48 -22.40
CA ARG A 34 7.68 3.07 -22.11
C ARG A 34 8.57 2.44 -21.02
N ARG A 35 9.47 3.21 -20.41
CA ARG A 35 10.42 2.73 -19.40
C ARG A 35 9.67 2.14 -18.21
N ARG A 36 9.93 0.88 -17.89
CA ARG A 36 9.36 0.19 -16.73
C ARG A 36 10.01 0.68 -15.44
N LEU A 37 9.33 0.46 -14.32
CA LEU A 37 9.87 0.78 -12.99
C LEU A 37 11.19 0.03 -12.72
N THR A 38 11.35 -1.14 -13.34
CA THR A 38 12.58 -1.95 -13.35
C THR A 38 13.76 -1.28 -14.04
N ASP A 39 13.51 -0.38 -14.99
CA ASP A 39 14.55 0.23 -15.83
C ASP A 39 15.24 1.40 -15.11
N VAL A 40 14.67 1.84 -13.99
CA VAL A 40 15.22 2.90 -13.14
C VAL A 40 15.73 2.28 -11.84
N PRO A 41 17.02 1.87 -11.75
CA PRO A 41 17.53 1.08 -10.64
C PRO A 41 17.44 1.79 -9.28
N ARG A 42 17.50 3.13 -9.26
CA ARG A 42 17.31 3.93 -8.03
C ARG A 42 15.86 3.87 -7.54
N LEU A 43 14.89 4.05 -8.44
CA LEU A 43 13.47 4.01 -8.12
C LEU A 43 13.07 2.62 -7.61
N LYS A 44 13.51 1.56 -8.30
CA LYS A 44 13.34 0.17 -7.88
C LYS A 44 13.81 -0.02 -6.43
N ARG A 45 15.04 0.39 -6.10
CA ARG A 45 15.59 0.24 -4.74
C ARG A 45 14.76 0.94 -3.67
N TYR A 46 14.28 2.17 -3.95
CA TYR A 46 13.44 2.89 -2.99
C TYR A 46 12.07 2.25 -2.81
N VAL A 47 11.41 1.81 -3.87
CA VAL A 47 10.10 1.14 -3.79
C VAL A 47 10.21 -0.17 -3.00
N TYR A 48 11.22 -1.00 -3.28
CA TYR A 48 11.48 -2.22 -2.49
C TYR A 48 11.81 -1.90 -1.03
N GLY A 49 12.62 -0.87 -0.78
CA GLY A 49 12.97 -0.47 0.59
C GLY A 49 11.74 -0.03 1.40
N ILE A 50 10.89 0.82 0.83
CA ILE A 50 9.68 1.32 1.49
C ILE A 50 8.69 0.18 1.73
N THR A 51 8.48 -0.70 0.75
CA THR A 51 7.55 -1.83 0.88
C THR A 51 8.03 -2.85 1.90
N LEU A 52 9.32 -3.20 1.93
CA LEU A 52 9.89 -4.08 2.96
C LEU A 52 9.78 -3.45 4.36
N LEU A 53 10.04 -2.15 4.48
CA LEU A 53 9.87 -1.43 5.74
C LEU A 53 8.41 -1.46 6.21
N ALA A 54 7.46 -1.23 5.31
CA ALA A 54 6.03 -1.28 5.63
C ALA A 54 5.60 -2.69 6.09
N ILE A 55 6.08 -3.75 5.43
CA ILE A 55 5.82 -5.13 5.85
C ILE A 55 6.42 -5.40 7.23
N ALA A 56 7.66 -4.97 7.48
CA ALA A 56 8.31 -5.15 8.77
C ALA A 56 7.55 -4.43 9.91
N LEU A 57 7.05 -3.21 9.65
CA LEU A 57 6.22 -2.46 10.60
C LEU A 57 4.88 -3.14 10.86
N LEU A 58 4.22 -3.67 9.83
CA LEU A 58 2.98 -4.44 9.97
C LEU A 58 3.18 -5.73 10.77
N LEU A 59 4.29 -6.44 10.54
CA LEU A 59 4.65 -7.61 11.34
C LEU A 59 5.00 -7.23 12.78
N GLY A 60 5.68 -6.10 12.99
CA GLY A 60 5.98 -5.58 14.33
C GLY A 60 4.73 -5.23 15.13
N LEU A 61 3.70 -4.72 14.45
CA LEU A 61 2.42 -4.42 15.09
C LEU A 61 1.78 -5.66 15.71
N LEU A 62 1.90 -6.85 15.10
CA LEU A 62 1.37 -8.11 15.68
C LEU A 62 1.90 -8.40 17.09
N GLY A 63 3.11 -7.93 17.43
CA GLY A 63 3.68 -8.09 18.76
C GLY A 63 3.12 -7.12 19.81
N LEU A 64 2.49 -6.03 19.36
CA LEU A 64 1.86 -5.03 20.22
C LEU A 64 0.41 -5.47 20.45
N ARG A 65 0.09 -5.92 21.67
CA ARG A 65 -1.26 -6.36 22.08
C ARG A 65 -2.25 -5.19 22.13
N LEU A 66 -2.49 -4.54 20.99
CA LEU A 66 -3.36 -3.39 20.83
C LEU A 66 -4.83 -3.83 20.68
N PRO A 67 -5.78 -2.96 21.04
CA PRO A 67 -7.18 -3.16 20.70
C PRO A 67 -7.36 -3.29 19.17
N PRO A 68 -8.26 -4.16 18.68
CA PRO A 68 -8.43 -4.42 17.25
C PRO A 68 -8.67 -3.16 16.41
N ALA A 69 -9.52 -2.24 16.88
CA ALA A 69 -9.81 -0.99 16.17
C ALA A 69 -8.58 -0.07 16.03
N SER A 70 -7.77 0.03 17.09
CA SER A 70 -6.52 0.81 17.06
C SER A 70 -5.49 0.16 16.14
N PHE A 71 -5.42 -1.16 16.15
CA PHE A 71 -4.53 -1.93 15.29
C PHE A 71 -4.82 -1.71 13.80
N ASP A 72 -6.11 -1.76 13.41
CA ASP A 72 -6.52 -1.58 12.02
C ASP A 72 -6.31 -0.16 11.51
N LEU A 73 -6.57 0.84 12.35
CA LEU A 73 -6.30 2.24 12.04
C LEU A 73 -4.82 2.48 11.73
N ILE A 74 -3.92 1.89 12.53
CA ILE A 74 -2.48 2.03 12.33
C ILE A 74 -2.04 1.27 11.06
N ALA A 75 -2.56 0.06 10.84
CA ALA A 75 -2.27 -0.72 9.64
C ALA A 75 -2.72 0.02 8.36
N PHE A 76 -3.91 0.62 8.38
CA PHE A 76 -4.42 1.44 7.29
C PHE A 76 -3.54 2.68 7.05
N ALA A 77 -3.17 3.40 8.11
CA ALA A 77 -2.29 4.57 7.99
C ALA A 77 -0.93 4.20 7.37
N LEU A 78 -0.36 3.06 7.74
CA LEU A 78 0.91 2.57 7.16
C LEU A 78 0.79 2.27 5.66
N VAL A 79 -0.29 1.60 5.23
CA VAL A 79 -0.53 1.32 3.80
C VAL A 79 -0.72 2.63 3.03
N LEU A 80 -1.45 3.60 3.59
CA LEU A 80 -1.72 4.88 2.95
C LEU A 80 -0.43 5.71 2.80
N LEU A 81 0.39 5.79 3.85
CA LEU A 81 1.70 6.45 3.79
C LEU A 81 2.64 5.79 2.78
N THR A 82 2.59 4.45 2.69
CA THR A 82 3.36 3.68 1.70
C THR A 82 2.94 4.05 0.28
N GLY A 83 1.64 4.05 -0.01
CA GLY A 83 1.09 4.46 -1.31
C GLY A 83 1.46 5.89 -1.70
N LEU A 84 1.33 6.83 -0.77
CA LEU A 84 1.72 8.24 -0.99
C LEU A 84 3.23 8.38 -1.26
N SER A 85 4.06 7.61 -0.56
CA SER A 85 5.51 7.61 -0.77
C SER A 85 5.88 7.10 -2.16
N ILE A 86 5.21 6.03 -2.62
CA ILE A 86 5.39 5.50 -3.99
C ILE A 86 4.94 6.53 -5.02
N MET A 87 3.79 7.17 -4.83
CA MET A 87 3.31 8.23 -5.72
C MET A 87 4.31 9.40 -5.82
N ALA A 88 4.89 9.83 -4.70
CA ALA A 88 5.89 10.89 -4.67
C ALA A 88 7.16 10.48 -5.44
N LEU A 89 7.59 9.22 -5.32
CA LEU A 89 8.71 8.67 -6.08
C LEU A 89 8.40 8.59 -7.58
N GLU A 90 7.19 8.18 -7.96
CA GLU A 90 6.76 8.18 -9.36
C GLU A 90 6.76 9.58 -9.96
N LYS A 91 6.27 10.58 -9.23
CA LYS A 91 6.30 11.98 -9.67
C LYS A 91 7.73 12.52 -9.82
N LYS A 92 8.66 12.09 -8.96
CA LYS A 92 10.06 12.54 -8.97
C LYS A 92 10.90 11.87 -10.06
N TYR A 93 10.76 10.55 -10.23
CA TYR A 93 11.62 9.76 -11.11
C TYR A 93 10.99 9.44 -12.48
N LEU A 94 9.67 9.59 -12.62
CA LEU A 94 8.92 9.36 -13.86
C LEU A 94 7.91 10.49 -14.14
N PRO A 95 8.35 11.77 -14.20
CA PRO A 95 7.45 12.94 -14.28
C PRO A 95 6.60 12.99 -15.56
N HIS A 96 7.07 12.39 -16.65
CA HIS A 96 6.36 12.36 -17.93
C HIS A 96 5.37 11.19 -18.05
N THR A 97 5.18 10.42 -16.98
CA THR A 97 4.23 9.29 -16.94
C THR A 97 3.01 9.65 -16.10
N ARG A 98 1.83 9.19 -16.53
CA ARG A 98 0.58 9.37 -15.76
C ARG A 98 0.43 8.33 -14.63
N ARG A 99 1.51 7.64 -14.25
CA ARG A 99 1.49 6.55 -13.26
C ARG A 99 1.04 7.00 -11.88
N HIS A 100 1.49 8.17 -11.46
CA HIS A 100 1.08 8.78 -10.19
C HIS A 100 -0.44 8.94 -10.07
N VAL A 101 -1.17 9.11 -11.19
CA VAL A 101 -2.64 9.17 -11.19
C VAL A 101 -3.25 7.80 -10.92
N VAL A 102 -2.70 6.73 -11.51
CA VAL A 102 -3.15 5.35 -11.26
C VAL A 102 -2.91 4.97 -9.80
N THR A 103 -1.73 5.29 -9.27
CA THR A 103 -1.39 5.09 -7.86
C THR A 103 -2.33 5.87 -6.94
N LEU A 104 -2.71 7.10 -7.30
CA LEU A 104 -3.66 7.91 -6.55
C LEU A 104 -5.10 7.36 -6.61
N CYS A 105 -5.56 6.89 -7.77
CA CYS A 105 -6.85 6.19 -7.90
C CYS A 105 -6.88 4.91 -7.06
N TRP A 106 -5.76 4.19 -7.01
CA TRP A 106 -5.65 2.98 -6.21
C TRP A 106 -5.69 3.29 -4.71
N ILE A 107 -4.99 4.33 -4.24
CA ILE A 107 -5.08 4.82 -2.86
C ILE A 107 -6.55 5.18 -2.54
N GLY A 108 -7.24 5.88 -3.45
CA GLY A 108 -8.65 6.23 -3.28
C GLY A 108 -9.56 5.01 -3.15
N GLY A 109 -9.36 3.99 -3.99
CA GLY A 109 -10.09 2.72 -3.89
C GLY A 109 -9.86 1.99 -2.57
N MET A 110 -8.63 2.01 -2.07
CA MET A 110 -8.28 1.44 -0.78
C MET A 110 -8.95 2.15 0.39
N CYS A 111 -8.98 3.49 0.38
CA CYS A 111 -9.71 4.26 1.38
C CYS A 111 -11.20 3.88 1.42
N LEU A 112 -11.83 3.69 0.25
CA LEU A 112 -13.23 3.30 0.16
C LEU A 112 -13.47 1.88 0.72
N LEU A 113 -12.63 0.91 0.34
CA LEU A 113 -12.75 -0.46 0.82
C LEU A 113 -12.53 -0.56 2.33
N SER A 114 -11.50 0.12 2.85
CA SER A 114 -11.22 0.14 4.30
C SER A 114 -12.31 0.89 5.08
N GLY A 115 -12.90 1.95 4.51
CA GLY A 115 -14.03 2.66 5.10
C GLY A 115 -15.29 1.78 5.18
N LEU A 116 -15.63 1.07 4.10
CA LEU A 116 -16.74 0.11 4.06
C LEU A 116 -16.53 -1.04 5.05
N TYR A 117 -15.31 -1.58 5.11
CA TYR A 117 -14.97 -2.62 6.07
C TYR A 117 -15.10 -2.14 7.51
N GLY A 118 -14.54 -0.95 7.81
CA GLY A 118 -14.62 -0.35 9.14
C GLY A 118 -16.07 -0.12 9.56
N TRP A 119 -16.91 0.35 8.65
CA TRP A 119 -18.35 0.49 8.89
C TRP A 119 -19.01 -0.85 9.23
N VAL A 120 -18.82 -1.88 8.41
CA VAL A 120 -19.46 -3.19 8.64
C VAL A 120 -18.96 -3.87 9.92
N THR A 121 -17.72 -3.61 10.32
CA THR A 121 -17.07 -4.32 11.44
C THR A 121 -17.25 -3.61 12.79
N TYR A 122 -17.34 -2.27 12.76
CA TYR A 122 -17.28 -1.43 13.96
C TYR A 122 -18.49 -0.53 14.18
N ALA A 123 -19.42 -0.40 13.23
CA ALA A 123 -20.73 0.25 13.43
C ALA A 123 -21.75 -0.74 14.00
#